data_AF-J2V880-F1
#
_entry.id   AF-J2V880-F1
#
_cell.length_a   1.000
_cell.length_b   1.000
_cell.length_c   1.000
_cell.angle_alpha   90.00
_cell.angle_beta   90.00
_cell.angle_gamma   90.00
#
_symmetry.space_group_name_H-M   'P 1'
#
loop_
_entity.id
_entity.type
_entity.pdbx_description
1 polymer ?
#
loop_
_entity_poly.entity_id
_entity_poly.type
_entity_poly.pdbx_seq_one_letter_code
_entity_poly.pdbx_strand_id
1 'polypeptide(L)'
;MKKLAAIGICGALAVAGLMASGASYAHPRFYGGVVIGGPVYYPPPVYYPPPVYVERAPPPVYVEQPRQDFWYYCADTRSYYPYVQNCPTPWMKVVPHTPGSPGGPPPQ
;
A
#
# COMPACT_ATOMS: atom_id res chain seq x y z
N MET A 1 -60.74 -59.56 -66.57
CA MET A 1 -59.85 -58.54 -67.17
C MET A 1 -59.85 -57.19 -66.44
N LYS A 2 -61.00 -56.60 -66.08
CA LYS A 2 -61.09 -55.32 -65.34
C LYS A 2 -60.29 -55.25 -64.02
N LYS A 3 -60.22 -56.35 -63.25
CA LYS A 3 -59.50 -56.40 -61.96
C LYS A 3 -57.97 -56.33 -62.11
N LEU A 4 -57.43 -56.81 -63.23
CA LEU A 4 -55.99 -56.79 -63.49
C LEU A 4 -55.53 -55.38 -63.93
N ALA A 5 -56.36 -54.67 -64.69
CA ALA A 5 -56.10 -53.27 -65.05
C ALA A 5 -56.09 -52.35 -63.82
N ALA A 6 -57.01 -52.55 -62.87
CA ALA A 6 -57.07 -51.77 -61.64
C ALA A 6 -55.82 -51.97 -60.76
N ILE A 7 -55.31 -53.21 -60.65
CA ILE A 7 -54.11 -53.50 -59.87
C ILE A 7 -52.86 -52.88 -60.54
N GLY A 8 -52.77 -52.93 -61.86
CA GLY A 8 -51.69 -52.29 -62.61
C GLY A 8 -51.65 -50.77 -62.43
N ILE A 9 -52.83 -50.12 -62.45
CA ILE A 9 -52.95 -48.66 -62.24
C ILE A 9 -52.56 -48.29 -60.81
N CYS A 10 -53.03 -49.02 -59.80
CA CYS A 10 -52.66 -48.77 -58.41
C CYS A 10 -51.15 -48.95 -58.18
N GLY A 11 -50.55 -49.98 -58.79
CA GLY A 11 -49.10 -50.19 -58.72
C GLY A 11 -48.31 -49.03 -59.34
N ALA A 12 -48.71 -48.57 -60.52
CA ALA A 12 -48.05 -47.44 -61.19
C ALA A 12 -48.17 -46.13 -60.39
N LEU A 13 -49.33 -45.87 -59.79
CA LEU A 13 -49.55 -44.69 -58.94
C LEU A 13 -48.71 -44.74 -57.66
N ALA A 14 -48.56 -45.91 -57.04
CA ALA A 14 -47.72 -46.07 -55.85
C ALA A 14 -46.23 -45.82 -56.15
N VAL A 15 -45.73 -46.31 -57.30
CA VAL A 15 -44.35 -46.07 -57.74
C VAL A 15 -44.11 -44.60 -58.08
N ALA A 16 -45.07 -43.93 -58.71
CA ALA A 16 -44.97 -42.50 -59.02
C ALA A 16 -44.93 -41.63 -57.74
N GLY A 17 -45.72 -41.96 -56.71
CA GLY A 17 -45.70 -41.26 -55.42
C GLY A 17 -44.37 -41.38 -54.67
N LEU A 18 -43.72 -42.55 -54.75
CA LEU A 18 -42.40 -42.78 -54.16
C LEU A 18 -41.30 -41.95 -54.83
N MET A 19 -41.33 -41.78 -56.16
CA MET A 19 -40.32 -40.98 -56.88
C MET A 19 -40.49 -39.47 -56.70
N ALA A 20 -41.71 -38.98 -56.44
CA ALA A 20 -41.96 -37.57 -56.13
C ALA A 20 -41.40 -37.15 -54.76
N SER A 21 -41.16 -38.11 -53.86
CA SER A 21 -40.72 -37.88 -52.48
C SER A 21 -39.21 -37.66 -52.33
N GLY A 22 -38.42 -37.89 -53.39
CA GLY A 22 -36.95 -37.80 -53.32
C GLY A 22 -36.39 -36.37 -53.40
N ALA A 23 -37.17 -35.40 -53.87
CA ALA A 23 -36.69 -34.04 -54.16
C ALA A 23 -36.79 -33.07 -52.97
N SER A 24 -37.43 -33.46 -51.86
CA SER A 24 -37.69 -32.60 -50.70
C SER A 24 -36.52 -32.50 -49.70
N TYR A 25 -35.41 -33.20 -49.94
CA TYR A 25 -34.21 -33.17 -49.08
C TYR A 25 -33.02 -32.39 -49.64
N ALA A 26 -33.20 -31.65 -50.74
CA ALA A 26 -32.18 -30.74 -51.24
C ALA A 26 -32.34 -29.36 -50.58
N HIS A 27 -31.87 -29.23 -49.34
CA HIS A 27 -31.58 -27.90 -48.78
C HIS A 27 -30.19 -27.47 -49.27
N PRO A 28 -30.07 -26.48 -50.17
CA PRO A 28 -28.78 -25.86 -50.43
C PRO A 28 -28.35 -25.13 -49.16
N ARG A 29 -27.39 -25.68 -48.41
CA ARG A 29 -26.75 -24.97 -47.31
C ARG A 29 -25.84 -23.89 -47.90
N PHE A 30 -26.38 -22.69 -48.07
CA PHE A 30 -25.58 -21.51 -48.32
C PHE A 30 -24.88 -21.12 -47.01
N TYR A 31 -23.59 -21.49 -46.89
CA TYR A 31 -22.73 -21.01 -45.80
C TYR A 31 -22.25 -19.59 -46.11
N GLY A 32 -23.17 -18.62 -46.04
CA GLY A 32 -22.86 -17.19 -46.11
C GLY A 32 -23.01 -16.57 -44.74
N GLY A 33 -21.95 -16.55 -43.94
CA GLY A 33 -21.93 -15.81 -42.68
C GLY A 33 -21.73 -14.31 -42.95
N VAL A 34 -22.56 -13.46 -42.35
CA VAL A 34 -22.29 -12.02 -42.27
C VAL A 34 -21.35 -11.81 -41.08
N VAL A 35 -20.11 -11.41 -41.36
CA VAL A 35 -19.15 -11.02 -40.32
C VAL A 35 -19.43 -9.57 -39.94
N ILE A 36 -20.16 -9.34 -38.85
CA ILE A 36 -20.39 -8.02 -38.28
C ILE A 36 -19.34 -7.79 -37.19
N GLY A 37 -18.24 -7.13 -37.53
CA GLY A 37 -17.20 -6.76 -36.57
C GLY A 37 -15.96 -6.21 -37.25
N GLY A 38 -15.57 -4.99 -36.90
CA GLY A 38 -14.27 -4.41 -37.27
C GLY A 38 -13.19 -4.78 -36.24
N PRO A 39 -11.90 -4.54 -36.54
CA PRO A 39 -10.82 -4.82 -35.62
C PRO A 39 -10.98 -4.00 -34.32
N VAL A 40 -11.06 -4.71 -33.19
CA VAL A 40 -11.13 -4.10 -31.86
C VAL A 40 -9.70 -3.80 -31.41
N TYR A 41 -9.38 -2.51 -31.27
CA TYR A 41 -8.11 -2.09 -30.70
C TYR A 41 -8.20 -2.12 -29.17
N TYR A 42 -7.35 -2.93 -28.55
CA TYR A 42 -7.21 -2.97 -27.09
C TYR A 42 -5.91 -2.28 -26.68
N PRO A 43 -5.95 -1.20 -25.88
CA PRO A 43 -4.75 -0.54 -25.43
C PRO A 43 -3.95 -1.46 -24.48
N PRO A 44 -2.61 -1.41 -24.52
CA PRO A 44 -1.80 -2.19 -23.60
C PRO A 44 -2.02 -1.73 -22.15
N PRO A 45 -1.92 -2.64 -21.18
CA PRO A 45 -2.05 -2.30 -19.76
C PRO A 45 -0.92 -1.36 -19.32
N VAL A 46 -1.28 -0.30 -18.61
CA VAL A 46 -0.31 0.65 -18.02
C VAL A 46 0.11 0.14 -16.65
N TYR A 47 1.42 -0.07 -16.47
CA TYR A 47 1.98 -0.47 -15.18
C TYR A 47 2.53 0.75 -14.43
N TYR A 48 2.05 0.97 -13.21
CA TYR A 48 2.56 2.02 -12.33
C TYR A 48 3.50 1.40 -11.29
N PRO A 49 4.69 1.99 -11.07
CA PRO A 49 5.58 1.55 -10.01
C PRO A 49 4.95 1.84 -8.64
N PRO A 50 5.23 1.00 -7.62
CA PRO A 50 4.77 1.26 -6.27
C PRO A 50 5.41 2.52 -5.70
N PRO A 51 4.71 3.26 -4.82
CA PRO A 51 5.28 4.43 -4.16
C PRO A 51 6.43 4.04 -3.24
N VAL A 52 7.50 4.84 -3.21
CA VAL A 52 8.63 4.69 -2.30
C VAL A 52 8.33 5.47 -1.02
N TYR A 53 8.28 4.77 0.11
CA TYR A 53 8.11 5.39 1.42
C TYR A 53 9.48 5.69 2.02
N VAL A 54 9.71 6.94 2.42
CA VAL A 54 10.91 7.34 3.16
C VAL A 54 10.56 7.33 4.64
N GLU A 55 11.18 6.40 5.39
CA GLU A 55 11.11 6.37 6.85
C GLU A 55 11.71 7.67 7.40
N ARG A 56 10.95 8.41 8.22
CA ARG A 56 11.45 9.63 8.84
C ARG A 56 12.37 9.24 9.99
N ALA A 57 13.60 9.76 9.97
CA ALA A 57 14.52 9.57 11.09
C ALA A 57 13.91 10.10 12.39
N PRO A 58 14.13 9.43 13.54
CA PRO A 58 13.64 9.89 14.82
C PRO A 58 14.27 11.25 15.17
N PRO A 59 13.53 12.14 15.85
CA PRO A 59 14.06 13.42 16.28
C PRO A 59 15.24 13.22 17.25
N PRO A 60 16.24 14.13 17.26
CA PRO A 60 17.32 14.06 18.21
C PRO A 60 16.79 14.18 19.64
N VAL A 61 17.26 13.30 20.53
CA VAL A 61 16.94 13.34 21.96
C VAL A 61 17.82 14.39 22.62
N TYR A 62 17.21 15.37 23.29
CA TYR A 62 17.93 16.35 24.09
C TYR A 62 18.49 15.66 25.35
N VAL A 63 19.80 15.79 25.57
CA VAL A 63 20.48 15.36 26.80
C VAL A 63 20.90 16.61 27.55
N GLU A 64 20.35 16.82 28.74
CA GLU A 64 20.72 17.95 29.59
C GLU A 64 22.15 17.75 30.12
N GLN A 65 23.03 18.71 29.87
CA GLN A 65 24.36 18.72 30.48
C GLN A 65 24.22 19.04 31.98
N PRO A 66 24.93 18.31 32.87
CA PRO A 66 24.91 18.64 34.29
C PRO A 66 25.44 20.06 34.49
N ARG A 67 24.62 20.95 35.05
CA ARG A 67 25.07 22.26 35.51
C ARG A 67 26.00 22.04 36.70
N GLN A 68 27.22 22.57 36.61
CA GLN A 68 28.15 22.59 37.73
C GLN A 68 27.80 23.78 38.60
N ASP A 69 27.16 23.52 39.73
CA ASP A 69 26.95 24.53 40.77
C ASP A 69 28.23 24.67 41.59
N PHE A 70 28.61 25.92 41.88
CA PHE A 70 29.80 26.25 42.65
C PHE A 70 29.44 27.07 43.88
N TRP A 71 30.14 26.81 44.98
CA TRP A 71 30.15 27.67 46.16
C TRP A 71 31.36 28.59 46.15
N TYR A 72 31.20 29.77 46.75
CA TYR A 72 32.27 30.74 46.89
C TYR A 72 32.72 30.79 48.34
N TYR A 73 33.98 30.38 48.58
CA TYR A 73 34.61 30.34 49.90
C TYR A 73 35.59 31.50 50.08
N CYS A 74 35.51 32.18 51.23
CA CYS A 74 36.45 33.21 51.64
C CYS A 74 37.45 32.62 52.63
N ALA A 75 38.74 32.67 52.30
CA ALA A 75 39.79 32.11 53.15
C ALA A 75 40.03 32.94 54.43
N ASP A 76 39.88 34.26 54.37
CA ASP A 76 40.16 35.16 55.49
C ASP A 76 39.13 35.02 56.62
N THR A 77 37.84 34.96 56.25
CA THR A 77 36.73 34.83 57.20
C THR A 77 36.35 33.37 57.46
N ARG A 78 36.94 32.43 56.69
CA ARG A 78 36.66 30.99 56.72
C ARG A 78 35.16 30.66 56.55
N SER A 79 34.47 31.45 55.73
CA SER A 79 33.02 31.33 55.53
C SER A 79 32.66 31.45 54.05
N TYR A 80 31.45 31.05 53.70
CA TYR A 80 30.94 31.03 52.33
C TYR A 80 30.04 32.23 52.04
N TYR A 81 29.94 32.64 50.77
CA TYR A 81 28.89 33.54 50.32
C TYR A 81 27.52 32.83 50.42
N PRO A 82 26.43 33.46 50.90
CA PRO A 82 26.26 34.88 51.22
C PRO A 82 26.49 35.25 52.70
N TYR A 83 26.93 34.31 53.54
CA TYR A 83 27.16 34.57 54.97
C TYR A 83 28.20 35.67 55.20
N VAL A 84 29.17 35.75 54.28
CA VAL A 84 30.09 36.88 54.16
C VAL A 84 29.88 37.54 52.81
N GLN A 85 29.63 38.86 52.83
CA GLN A 85 29.35 39.65 51.63
C GLN A 85 30.62 40.20 50.98
N ASN A 86 31.66 40.46 51.79
CA ASN A 86 32.94 41.02 51.32
C ASN A 86 34.10 40.14 51.77
N CYS A 87 34.94 39.72 50.83
CA CYS A 87 36.16 38.97 51.11
C CYS A 87 37.38 39.83 50.70
N PRO A 88 38.33 40.10 51.61
CA PRO A 88 39.56 40.83 51.29
C PRO A 88 40.41 40.12 50.22
N THR A 89 40.37 38.79 50.21
CA THR A 89 40.96 37.94 49.17
C THR A 89 39.95 37.58 48.07
N PRO A 90 40.42 37.21 46.86
CA PRO A 90 39.53 36.70 45.83
C PRO A 90 38.84 35.42 46.29
N TRP A 91 37.53 35.33 46.03
CA TRP A 91 36.71 34.18 46.37
C TRP A 91 37.21 32.89 45.70
N MET A 92 37.27 31.81 46.47
CA MET A 92 37.64 30.49 45.98
C MET A 92 36.39 29.71 45.56
N LYS A 93 36.39 29.17 44.34
CA LYS A 93 35.29 28.32 43.84
C LYS A 93 35.48 26.89 44.33
N VAL A 94 34.47 26.36 45.02
CA VAL A 94 34.46 25.00 45.58
C VAL A 94 33.30 24.23 44.95
N VAL A 95 33.57 23.01 44.49
CA VAL A 95 32.52 22.10 44.02
C VAL A 95 31.81 21.51 45.25
N PRO A 96 30.48 21.64 45.37
CA PRO A 96 29.71 21.02 46.44
C PRO A 96 29.89 19.50 46.41
N HIS A 97 30.36 18.92 47.51
CA HIS A 97 30.42 17.46 47.69
C HIS A 97 29.16 16.91 48.38
N THR A 98 28.13 17.72 48.55
CA THR A 98 26.91 17.31 49.24
C THR A 98 26.16 16.27 48.41
N PRO A 99 25.87 15.08 48.97
CA PRO A 99 25.09 14.08 48.28
C PRO A 99 23.66 14.59 48.15
N GLY A 100 23.33 15.20 47.00
CA GLY A 100 21.93 15.45 46.61
C GLY A 100 21.52 16.87 46.28
N SER A 101 22.42 17.86 46.16
CA SER A 101 21.96 19.17 45.65
C SER A 101 23.02 19.90 44.81
N PRO A 102 22.95 19.78 43.48
CA PRO A 102 23.35 20.87 42.61
C PRO A 102 22.50 22.09 43.02
N GLY A 103 23.13 23.07 43.69
CA GLY A 103 22.47 24.32 44.09
C GLY A 103 22.02 24.44 45.55
N GLY A 104 22.41 23.50 46.43
CA GLY A 104 22.14 23.61 47.87
C GLY A 104 22.91 24.79 48.51
N PRO A 105 22.44 25.35 49.65
CA PRO A 105 23.18 26.38 50.36
C PRO A 105 24.51 25.82 50.88
N PRO A 106 25.59 26.63 50.89
CA PRO A 106 26.87 26.20 51.44
C PRO A 106 26.78 25.93 52.95
N PRO A 107 27.67 25.11 53.51
CA PRO A 107 27.77 24.92 54.94
C PRO A 107 28.12 26.24 55.64
N GLN A 108 27.62 26.41 56.87
CA GLN A 108 27.92 27.54 57.75
C GLN A 108 29.29 27.38 58.42
#